data_AF-A0A932MXX5-F1
#
_entry.id   AF-A0A932MXX5-F1
#
_cell.length_a   1.000
_cell.length_b   1.000
_cell.length_c   1.000
_cell.angle_alpha   90.00
_cell.angle_beta   90.00
_cell.angle_gamma   90.00
#
_symmetry.space_group_name_H-M   'P 1'
#
loop_
_entity.id
_entity.type
_entity.pdbx_description
1 polymer ?
#
loop_
_entity_poly.entity_id
_entity_poly.type
_entity_poly.pdbx_seq_one_letter_code
_entity_poly.pdbx_strand_id
1 'polypeptide(L)'
;MPLVIKPHAASGLLPSRVDAQVRAFDLMPTLLDLAGLPFPREQLAAQSLVDLMRGDPPPARRPAFSENVKHHVLSLRDAGFMYYLRHAPASPSAEQLFNLRADPRQSRNVADKQPQVVNTMRRQVVDFLLRERHGLVLVVLGDGDLHDYAVRLSPDAASAPVSLIGAPLVRRARQREFRGHVAGPVVLLARLGGAATPAPTVTVSVDGEERVSEQPLAPVRHSPDLLDDAVASDEVRAYLVRTTRELPGVAERQTTSGERLEALRALGYVR
;
A
#
# COMPACT_ATOMS: atom_id res chain seq x y z
N MET A 1 -18.20 -9.64 -0.92
CA MET A 1 -18.80 -9.86 -2.25
C MET A 1 -19.01 -11.35 -2.41
N PRO A 2 -20.18 -11.82 -2.87
CA PRO A 2 -20.33 -13.20 -3.30
C PRO A 2 -19.49 -13.42 -4.57
N LEU A 3 -18.85 -14.58 -4.67
CA LEU A 3 -18.18 -15.05 -5.88
C LEU A 3 -18.61 -16.49 -6.13
N VAL A 4 -19.15 -16.76 -7.32
CA VAL A 4 -19.50 -18.10 -7.79
C VAL A 4 -18.86 -18.28 -9.15
N ILE A 5 -18.09 -19.35 -9.31
CA ILE A 5 -17.45 -19.71 -10.59
C ILE A 5 -18.08 -21.02 -11.05
N LYS A 6 -18.70 -21.01 -12.22
CA LYS A 6 -19.24 -22.20 -12.89
C LYS A 6 -18.41 -22.47 -14.14
N PRO A 7 -17.36 -23.32 -14.06
CA PRO A 7 -16.57 -23.69 -15.22
C PRO A 7 -17.39 -24.56 -16.19
N HIS A 8 -16.86 -24.78 -17.40
CA HIS A 8 -17.49 -25.66 -18.38
C HIS A 8 -17.66 -27.08 -17.81
N ALA A 9 -18.74 -27.78 -18.16
CA ALA A 9 -19.06 -29.11 -17.61
C ALA A 9 -17.93 -30.14 -17.83
N ALA A 10 -17.18 -30.01 -18.93
CA ALA A 10 -16.03 -30.86 -19.23
C ALA A 10 -14.78 -30.59 -18.38
N SER A 11 -14.80 -29.61 -17.47
CA SER A 11 -13.64 -29.28 -16.61
C SER A 11 -13.32 -30.35 -15.56
N GLY A 12 -14.25 -31.28 -15.29
CA GLY A 12 -14.09 -32.30 -14.25
C GLY A 12 -14.09 -31.75 -12.82
N LEU A 13 -14.33 -30.46 -12.63
CA LEU A 13 -14.38 -29.81 -11.32
C LEU A 13 -15.71 -30.11 -10.63
N LEU A 14 -15.63 -30.58 -9.39
CA LEU A 14 -16.80 -30.88 -8.56
C LEU A 14 -17.30 -29.62 -7.85
N PRO A 15 -18.61 -29.53 -7.53
CA PRO A 15 -19.12 -28.47 -6.68
C PRO A 15 -18.41 -28.47 -5.31
N SER A 16 -17.86 -27.33 -4.92
CA SER A 16 -17.16 -27.17 -3.65
C SER A 16 -17.36 -25.77 -3.08
N ARG A 17 -17.13 -25.62 -1.77
CA ARG A 17 -17.06 -24.32 -1.10
C ARG A 17 -15.62 -24.08 -0.68
N VAL A 18 -15.05 -22.96 -1.11
CA VAL A 18 -13.71 -22.52 -0.73
C VAL A 18 -13.84 -21.39 0.28
N ASP A 19 -13.40 -21.64 1.52
CA ASP A 19 -13.41 -20.65 2.59
C ASP A 19 -12.14 -19.77 2.63
N ALA A 20 -11.14 -20.11 1.79
CA ALA A 20 -9.91 -19.35 1.67
C ALA A 20 -10.16 -17.92 1.16
N GLN A 21 -9.34 -16.97 1.61
CA GLN A 21 -9.37 -15.60 1.13
C GLN A 21 -8.98 -15.53 -0.35
N VAL A 22 -9.85 -14.92 -1.17
CA VAL A 22 -9.61 -14.62 -2.59
C VAL A 22 -9.80 -13.12 -2.86
N ARG A 23 -9.26 -12.61 -3.97
CA ARG A 23 -9.34 -11.19 -4.34
C ARG A 23 -9.97 -11.04 -5.71
N ALA A 24 -10.68 -9.94 -5.94
CA ALA A 24 -11.42 -9.75 -7.20
C ALA A 24 -10.51 -9.81 -8.45
N PHE A 25 -9.28 -9.30 -8.34
CA PHE A 25 -8.33 -9.30 -9.46
C PHE A 25 -7.70 -10.68 -9.75
N ASP A 26 -7.98 -11.69 -8.92
CA ASP A 26 -7.62 -13.09 -9.20
C ASP A 26 -8.50 -13.70 -10.31
N LEU A 27 -9.60 -13.03 -10.70
CA LEU A 27 -10.48 -13.49 -11.79
C LEU A 27 -9.76 -13.51 -13.14
N MET A 28 -8.93 -12.51 -13.46
CA MET A 28 -8.23 -12.44 -14.74
C MET A 28 -7.35 -13.69 -14.98
N PRO A 29 -6.38 -14.03 -14.11
CA PRO A 29 -5.57 -15.23 -14.34
C PRO A 29 -6.40 -16.51 -14.29
N THR A 30 -7.47 -16.56 -13.47
CA THR A 30 -8.38 -17.73 -13.43
C THR A 30 -9.08 -17.99 -14.76
N LEU A 31 -9.58 -16.93 -15.40
CA LEU A 31 -10.24 -17.05 -16.71
C LEU A 31 -9.26 -17.48 -17.80
N LEU A 32 -8.04 -16.95 -17.81
CA LEU A 32 -6.99 -17.36 -18.74
C LEU A 32 -6.61 -18.83 -18.54
N ASP A 33 -6.49 -19.27 -17.28
CA ASP A 33 -6.19 -20.66 -16.93
C ASP A 33 -7.27 -21.62 -17.42
N LEU A 34 -8.54 -21.30 -17.16
CA LEU A 34 -9.68 -22.10 -17.62
C LEU A 34 -9.81 -22.12 -19.15
N ALA A 35 -9.32 -21.08 -19.84
CA ALA A 35 -9.27 -21.01 -21.30
C ALA A 35 -8.03 -21.70 -21.90
N GLY A 36 -7.09 -22.18 -21.08
CA GLY A 36 -5.83 -22.75 -21.56
C GLY A 36 -4.89 -21.72 -22.21
N LEU A 37 -5.03 -20.44 -21.87
CA LEU A 37 -4.23 -19.35 -22.44
C LEU A 37 -2.99 -19.07 -21.58
N PRO A 38 -1.83 -18.82 -22.18
CA PRO A 38 -0.61 -18.48 -21.45
C PRO A 38 -0.70 -17.07 -20.86
N PHE A 39 -0.11 -16.88 -19.67
CA PHE A 39 0.07 -15.57 -19.04
C PHE A 39 1.29 -15.58 -18.11
N PRO A 40 1.93 -14.43 -17.85
CA PRO A 40 3.15 -14.36 -17.05
C PRO A 40 2.84 -14.51 -15.55
N ARG A 41 2.56 -15.74 -15.11
CA ARG A 41 2.15 -16.08 -13.72
C ARG A 41 3.01 -15.41 -12.65
N GLU A 42 4.33 -15.48 -12.84
CA GLU A 42 5.31 -14.98 -11.87
C GLU A 42 5.39 -13.45 -11.78
N GLN A 43 4.90 -12.73 -12.79
CA GLN A 43 4.89 -11.27 -12.83
C GLN A 43 3.60 -10.67 -12.26
N LEU A 44 2.60 -11.49 -12.00
CA LEU A 44 1.30 -11.05 -11.48
C LEU A 44 1.25 -11.21 -9.97
N ALA A 45 0.81 -10.15 -9.28
CA ALA A 45 0.36 -10.27 -7.90
C ALA A 45 -0.91 -11.12 -7.78
N ALA A 46 -1.69 -11.24 -8.87
CA ALA A 46 -2.89 -12.05 -8.99
C ALA A 46 -2.54 -13.53 -9.14
N GLN A 47 -3.32 -14.44 -8.56
CA GLN A 47 -3.14 -15.87 -8.75
C GLN A 47 -4.44 -16.51 -9.23
N SER A 48 -4.34 -17.44 -10.16
CA SER A 48 -5.47 -18.27 -10.59
C SER A 48 -6.10 -19.00 -9.40
N LEU A 49 -7.42 -19.12 -9.42
CA LEU A 49 -8.20 -19.83 -8.41
C LEU A 49 -8.45 -21.30 -8.79
N VAL A 50 -7.97 -21.75 -9.95
CA VAL A 50 -8.22 -23.12 -10.44
C VAL A 50 -7.70 -24.18 -9.46
N ASP A 51 -6.53 -23.99 -8.88
CA ASP A 51 -5.95 -24.92 -7.91
C ASP A 51 -6.83 -25.02 -6.64
N LEU A 52 -7.37 -23.89 -6.16
CA LEU A 52 -8.36 -23.89 -5.07
C LEU A 52 -9.65 -24.63 -5.47
N MET A 53 -10.10 -24.50 -6.72
CA MET A 53 -11.27 -25.23 -7.23
C MET A 53 -11.02 -26.75 -7.31
N ARG A 54 -9.77 -27.18 -7.50
CA ARG A 54 -9.34 -28.58 -7.45
C ARG A 54 -9.22 -29.14 -6.03
N GLY A 55 -9.25 -28.27 -5.03
CA GLY A 55 -9.08 -28.63 -3.62
C GLY A 55 -7.64 -28.55 -3.12
N ASP A 56 -6.74 -27.95 -3.90
CA ASP A 56 -5.36 -27.74 -3.47
C ASP A 56 -5.31 -26.78 -2.27
N PRO A 57 -4.36 -26.97 -1.33
CA PRO A 57 -4.27 -26.13 -0.15
C PRO A 57 -3.97 -24.67 -0.54
N PRO A 58 -4.65 -23.69 0.08
CA PRO A 58 -4.37 -22.29 -0.18
C PRO A 58 -2.96 -21.93 0.34
N PRO A 59 -2.34 -20.87 -0.21
CA PRO A 59 -1.11 -20.33 0.34
C PRO A 59 -1.30 -19.89 1.80
N ALA A 60 -0.25 -20.06 2.61
CA ALA A 60 -0.28 -19.80 4.05
C ALA A 60 -0.71 -18.36 4.42
N ARG A 61 -0.33 -17.39 3.59
CA ARG A 61 -0.73 -15.98 3.72
C ARG A 61 -1.07 -15.41 2.35
N ARG A 62 -2.11 -14.57 2.31
CA ARG A 62 -2.53 -13.90 1.08
C ARG A 62 -3.12 -12.53 1.41
N PRO A 63 -2.28 -11.53 1.72
CA PRO A 63 -2.75 -10.17 2.02
C PRO A 63 -3.70 -9.64 0.95
N ALA A 64 -4.81 -9.07 1.39
CA ALA A 64 -5.77 -8.40 0.52
C ALA A 64 -5.82 -6.92 0.87
N PHE A 65 -5.34 -6.10 -0.06
CA PHE A 65 -5.39 -4.65 0.02
C PHE A 65 -6.62 -4.12 -0.70
N SER A 66 -7.24 -3.08 -0.17
CA SER A 66 -8.24 -2.29 -0.86
C SER A 66 -8.09 -0.82 -0.49
N GLU A 67 -8.17 0.04 -1.49
CA GLU A 67 -8.04 1.48 -1.33
C GLU A 67 -9.32 2.19 -1.75
N ASN A 68 -9.69 3.19 -0.97
CA ASN A 68 -10.69 4.17 -1.31
C ASN A 68 -10.04 5.55 -1.34
N VAL A 69 -9.55 5.95 -2.52
CA VAL A 69 -8.86 7.22 -2.74
C VAL A 69 -9.73 8.41 -2.36
N LYS A 70 -11.03 8.37 -2.70
CA LYS A 70 -11.99 9.44 -2.41
C LYS A 70 -12.15 9.69 -0.90
N HIS A 71 -12.08 8.64 -0.10
CA HIS A 71 -12.27 8.71 1.35
C HIS A 71 -10.97 8.62 2.15
N HIS A 72 -9.82 8.58 1.47
CA HIS A 72 -8.48 8.45 2.09
C HIS A 72 -8.39 7.27 3.06
N VAL A 73 -8.91 6.11 2.65
CA VAL A 73 -8.87 4.87 3.44
C VAL A 73 -8.12 3.81 2.67
N LEU A 74 -7.11 3.22 3.32
CA LEU A 74 -6.50 1.98 2.90
C LEU A 74 -6.92 0.89 3.89
N SER A 75 -7.24 -0.29 3.38
CA SER A 75 -7.58 -1.46 4.19
C SER A 75 -6.73 -2.65 3.81
N LEU A 76 -6.41 -3.46 4.81
CA LEU A 76 -5.58 -4.65 4.69
C LEU A 76 -6.23 -5.77 5.50
N ARG A 77 -6.48 -6.89 4.83
CA ARG A 77 -6.89 -8.13 5.47
C ARG A 77 -5.79 -9.19 5.34
N ASP A 78 -5.22 -9.59 6.47
CA ASP A 78 -4.25 -10.68 6.57
C ASP A 78 -4.38 -11.38 7.93
N ALA A 79 -3.93 -12.64 8.01
CA ALA A 79 -3.82 -13.41 9.27
C ALA A 79 -5.09 -13.43 10.16
N GLY A 80 -6.29 -13.30 9.57
CA GLY A 80 -7.56 -13.27 10.31
C GLY A 80 -7.92 -11.92 10.93
N PHE A 81 -7.19 -10.86 10.59
CA PHE A 81 -7.46 -9.49 11.01
C PHE A 81 -7.87 -8.61 9.82
N MET A 82 -8.67 -7.58 10.10
CA MET A 82 -8.93 -6.46 9.20
C MET A 82 -8.34 -5.20 9.82
N TYR A 83 -7.50 -4.52 9.06
CA TYR A 83 -6.87 -3.26 9.43
C TYR A 83 -7.34 -2.15 8.49
N TYR A 84 -7.68 -0.99 9.05
CA TYR A 84 -8.02 0.23 8.33
C TYR A 84 -7.08 1.36 8.72
N LEU A 85 -6.55 2.05 7.72
CA LEU A 85 -5.76 3.26 7.86
C LEU A 85 -6.47 4.41 7.13
N ARG A 86 -7.03 5.34 7.89
CA ARG A 86 -7.50 6.62 7.37
C ARG A 86 -6.35 7.62 7.39
N HIS A 87 -6.09 8.31 6.29
CA HIS A 87 -4.96 9.23 6.12
C HIS A 87 -5.38 10.51 5.37
N ALA A 88 -6.35 11.25 5.94
CA ALA A 88 -6.90 12.43 5.28
C ALA A 88 -5.95 13.65 5.39
N PRO A 89 -5.80 14.49 4.34
CA PRO A 89 -4.89 15.63 4.35
C PRO A 89 -5.11 16.69 5.43
N ALA A 90 -6.20 16.67 6.19
CA ALA A 90 -6.47 17.67 7.21
C ALA A 90 -6.92 17.04 8.54
N SER A 91 -6.65 15.74 8.73
CA SER A 91 -7.04 15.04 9.95
C SER A 91 -5.93 14.08 10.37
N PRO A 92 -5.77 13.84 11.69
CA PRO A 92 -4.87 12.80 12.17
C PRO A 92 -5.16 11.48 11.47
N SER A 93 -4.09 10.73 11.19
CA SER A 93 -4.26 9.34 10.75
C SER A 93 -5.01 8.57 11.83
N ALA A 94 -5.99 7.77 11.43
CA ALA A 94 -6.75 6.95 12.35
C ALA A 94 -6.63 5.49 11.94
N GLU A 95 -6.24 4.66 12.90
CA GLU A 95 -6.03 3.23 12.72
C GLU A 95 -7.12 2.44 13.43
N GLN A 96 -7.65 1.43 12.76
CA GLN A 96 -8.60 0.50 13.35
C GLN A 96 -8.18 -0.93 13.03
N LEU A 97 -8.29 -1.81 14.02
CA LEU A 97 -7.95 -3.22 13.89
C LEU A 97 -9.10 -4.07 14.42
N PHE A 98 -9.52 -5.07 13.65
CA PHE A 98 -10.60 -5.99 14.00
C PHE A 98 -10.12 -7.44 13.85
N ASN A 99 -10.33 -8.25 14.88
CA ASN A 99 -10.10 -9.70 14.80
C ASN A 99 -11.35 -10.36 14.19
N LEU A 100 -11.25 -10.83 12.95
CA LEU A 100 -12.40 -11.36 12.21
C LEU A 100 -12.88 -12.73 12.70
N ARG A 101 -12.05 -13.47 13.47
CA ARG A 101 -12.47 -14.73 14.09
C ARG A 101 -13.36 -14.47 15.30
N ALA A 102 -12.95 -13.53 16.15
CA ALA A 102 -13.67 -13.18 17.37
C ALA A 102 -14.82 -12.18 17.14
N ASP A 103 -14.70 -11.33 16.12
CA ASP A 103 -15.65 -10.28 15.78
C ASP A 103 -15.84 -10.18 14.25
N PRO A 104 -16.57 -11.13 13.63
CA PRO A 104 -16.84 -11.12 12.19
C PRO A 104 -17.57 -9.86 11.71
N ARG A 105 -18.28 -9.17 12.61
CA ARG A 105 -19.04 -7.95 12.32
C ARG A 105 -18.21 -6.67 12.46
N GLN A 106 -16.95 -6.77 12.88
CA GLN A 106 -16.04 -5.62 13.02
C GLN A 106 -16.63 -4.51 13.90
N SER A 107 -17.28 -4.92 14.99
CA SER A 107 -17.95 -4.03 15.94
C SER A 107 -17.01 -3.49 17.03
N ARG A 108 -15.87 -4.14 17.26
CA ARG A 108 -14.93 -3.82 18.35
C ARG A 108 -13.53 -3.58 17.82
N ASN A 109 -13.12 -2.30 17.78
CA ASN A 109 -11.74 -1.94 17.51
C ASN A 109 -10.83 -2.47 18.64
N VAL A 110 -9.78 -3.20 18.26
CA VAL A 110 -8.79 -3.79 19.18
C VAL A 110 -7.37 -3.24 18.94
N ALA A 111 -7.21 -2.15 18.19
CA ALA A 111 -5.91 -1.56 17.88
C ALA A 111 -5.06 -1.32 19.14
N ASP A 112 -5.60 -0.59 20.12
CA ASP A 112 -4.91 -0.26 21.38
C ASP A 112 -4.54 -1.50 22.22
N LYS A 113 -5.23 -2.62 22.00
CA LYS A 113 -5.01 -3.89 22.72
C LYS A 113 -4.06 -4.83 21.99
N GLN A 114 -3.71 -4.54 20.74
CA GLN A 114 -2.85 -5.38 19.90
C GLN A 114 -1.83 -4.55 19.11
N PRO A 115 -0.98 -3.74 19.77
CA PRO A 115 -0.02 -2.87 19.10
C PRO A 115 0.93 -3.64 18.17
N GLN A 116 1.36 -4.84 18.56
CA GLN A 116 2.22 -5.69 17.70
C GLN A 116 1.56 -6.09 16.38
N VAL A 117 0.24 -6.34 16.39
CA VAL A 117 -0.51 -6.66 15.17
C VAL A 117 -0.68 -5.41 14.32
N VAL A 118 -0.99 -4.27 14.94
CA VAL A 118 -1.05 -2.97 14.23
C VAL A 118 0.29 -2.68 13.54
N ASN A 119 1.42 -2.83 14.25
CA ASN A 119 2.77 -2.63 13.70
C ASN A 119 3.03 -3.55 12.50
N THR A 120 2.62 -4.82 12.61
CA THR A 120 2.74 -5.78 11.50
C THR A 120 1.91 -5.36 10.28
N MET A 121 0.66 -4.96 10.48
CA MET A 121 -0.23 -4.53 9.39
C MET A 121 0.27 -3.24 8.74
N ARG A 122 0.71 -2.28 9.54
CA ARG A 122 1.29 -1.02 9.09
C ARG A 122 2.53 -1.25 8.23
N ARG A 123 3.43 -2.16 8.64
CA ARG A 123 4.59 -2.56 7.81
C ARG A 123 4.14 -3.07 6.45
N GLN A 124 3.16 -3.97 6.41
CA GLN A 124 2.63 -4.49 5.16
C GLN A 124 2.02 -3.39 4.27
N VAL A 125 1.38 -2.37 4.86
CA VAL A 125 0.87 -1.20 4.13
C VAL A 125 1.98 -0.33 3.56
N VAL A 126 3.01 -0.02 4.36
CA VAL A 126 4.18 0.75 3.90
C VAL A 126 4.87 0.02 2.76
N ASP A 127 5.12 -1.28 2.93
CA ASP A 127 5.74 -2.13 1.90
C ASP A 127 4.90 -2.23 0.63
N PHE A 128 3.58 -2.34 0.76
CA PHE A 128 2.66 -2.30 -0.38
C PHE A 128 2.75 -0.96 -1.12
N LEU A 129 2.74 0.16 -0.42
CA LEU A 129 2.81 1.48 -1.05
C LEU A 129 4.17 1.73 -1.71
N LEU A 130 5.28 1.30 -1.11
CA LEU A 130 6.61 1.45 -1.73
C LEU A 130 6.76 0.59 -3.00
N ARG A 131 6.04 -0.54 -3.10
CA ARG A 131 6.00 -1.37 -4.30
C ARG A 131 5.07 -0.81 -5.38
N GLU A 132 3.91 -0.29 -4.99
CA GLU A 132 2.86 0.13 -5.93
C GLU A 132 2.92 1.62 -6.32
N ARG A 133 3.64 2.46 -5.57
CA ARG A 133 3.80 3.88 -5.87
C ARG A 133 5.14 4.13 -6.54
N HIS A 134 5.13 4.90 -7.62
CA HIS A 134 6.32 5.21 -8.39
C HIS A 134 6.98 6.51 -7.93
N GLY A 135 8.31 6.51 -7.92
CA GLY A 135 9.16 7.68 -7.79
C GLY A 135 10.09 7.62 -6.59
N LEU A 136 10.38 8.80 -6.06
CA LEU A 136 11.14 8.98 -4.83
C LEU A 136 10.15 9.21 -3.70
N VAL A 137 10.24 8.38 -2.66
CA VAL A 137 9.37 8.42 -1.49
C VAL A 137 10.22 8.67 -0.26
N LEU A 138 9.97 9.77 0.43
CA LEU A 138 10.44 9.98 1.79
C LEU A 138 9.63 9.10 2.73
N VAL A 139 10.31 8.29 3.53
CA VAL A 139 9.73 7.40 4.53
C VAL A 139 10.29 7.82 5.88
N VAL A 140 9.41 8.21 6.80
CA VAL A 140 9.76 8.45 8.22
C VAL A 140 8.96 7.46 9.06
N LEU A 141 9.68 6.67 9.87
CA LEU A 141 9.15 5.61 10.74
C LEU A 141 9.71 5.78 12.16
N GLY A 142 8.95 5.41 13.20
CA GLY A 142 9.48 5.25 14.57
C GLY A 142 8.43 4.68 15.52
N ASP A 143 8.80 3.74 16.41
CA ASP A 143 7.88 2.79 17.09
C ASP A 143 7.27 3.23 18.46
N GLY A 144 7.46 4.48 18.90
CA GLY A 144 7.09 4.93 20.27
C GLY A 144 5.68 5.52 20.48
N ASP A 145 5.28 5.66 21.76
CA ASP A 145 4.12 6.45 22.22
C ASP A 145 4.38 7.95 21.95
N LEU A 146 3.54 8.67 21.17
CA LEU A 146 3.90 10.04 20.76
C LEU A 146 2.78 11.08 20.62
N HIS A 147 3.22 12.35 20.71
CA HIS A 147 2.48 13.59 20.43
C HIS A 147 3.12 14.31 19.21
N ASP A 148 3.10 15.64 19.11
CA ASP A 148 3.28 16.38 17.84
C ASP A 148 4.62 16.11 17.11
N TYR A 149 4.60 15.93 15.78
CA TYR A 149 5.82 15.79 14.96
C TYR A 149 5.89 16.78 13.80
N ALA A 150 7.12 17.09 13.38
CA ALA A 150 7.42 17.91 12.22
C ALA A 150 8.57 17.29 11.40
N VAL A 151 8.37 17.15 10.09
CA VAL A 151 9.39 16.70 9.13
C VAL A 151 9.66 17.82 8.16
N ARG A 152 10.87 18.39 8.22
CA ARG A 152 11.32 19.50 7.36
C ARG A 152 12.23 18.96 6.26
N LEU A 153 11.97 19.42 5.03
CA LEU A 153 12.79 19.14 3.84
C LEU A 153 13.53 20.41 3.41
N SER A 154 14.76 20.24 2.90
CA SER A 154 15.47 21.35 2.26
C SER A 154 14.63 21.97 1.11
N PRO A 155 14.67 23.30 0.88
CA PRO A 155 13.80 23.95 -0.11
C PRO A 155 14.02 23.46 -1.57
N ASP A 156 15.24 23.01 -1.86
CA ASP A 156 15.77 22.50 -3.12
C ASP A 156 15.56 20.97 -3.31
N ALA A 157 15.23 20.25 -2.24
CA ALA A 157 15.09 18.79 -2.15
C ALA A 157 14.24 18.10 -3.24
N ALA A 158 13.21 18.78 -3.73
CA ALA A 158 12.19 18.20 -4.60
C ALA A 158 11.34 19.32 -5.20
N SER A 159 10.50 19.04 -6.18
CA SER A 159 9.35 19.87 -6.54
C SER A 159 8.08 19.26 -5.91
N ALA A 160 7.24 20.11 -5.31
CA ALA A 160 5.88 19.80 -4.81
C ALA A 160 5.68 18.41 -4.13
N PRO A 161 6.23 18.17 -2.93
CA PRO A 161 6.06 16.90 -2.25
C PRO A 161 4.60 16.70 -1.82
N VAL A 162 4.12 15.46 -1.84
CA VAL A 162 2.74 15.10 -1.55
C VAL A 162 2.72 13.97 -0.53
N SER A 163 1.98 14.16 0.57
CA SER A 163 1.76 13.11 1.56
C SER A 163 0.92 11.97 0.96
N LEU A 164 1.42 10.74 1.10
CA LEU A 164 0.72 9.49 0.79
C LEU A 164 0.08 8.91 2.06
N ILE A 165 0.82 8.93 3.17
CA ILE A 165 0.34 8.61 4.53
C ILE A 165 0.95 9.64 5.48
N GLY A 166 0.18 10.04 6.49
CA GLY A 166 0.64 10.88 7.58
C GLY A 166 0.24 12.34 7.40
N ALA A 167 1.02 13.23 8.00
CA ALA A 167 0.74 14.66 8.05
C ALA A 167 0.62 15.30 6.66
N PRO A 168 -0.23 16.33 6.48
CA PRO A 168 -0.19 17.17 5.30
C PRO A 168 1.10 17.98 5.20
N LEU A 169 1.42 18.35 3.96
CA LEU A 169 2.41 19.38 3.70
C LEU A 169 1.84 20.76 4.08
N VAL A 170 2.49 21.44 5.01
CA VAL A 170 2.28 22.84 5.35
C VAL A 170 3.35 23.68 4.63
N ARG A 171 2.93 24.74 3.93
CA ARG A 171 3.86 25.70 3.30
C ARG A 171 4.01 26.92 4.19
N ARG A 172 5.16 27.07 4.85
CA ARG A 172 5.53 28.29 5.59
C ARG A 172 6.86 28.83 5.07
N ALA A 173 6.92 30.12 4.73
CA ALA A 173 8.15 30.88 4.48
C ALA A 173 9.27 30.10 3.72
N ARG A 174 9.00 29.67 2.47
CA ARG A 174 9.90 28.86 1.61
C ARG A 174 10.29 27.45 2.12
N GLN A 175 9.93 27.09 3.35
CA GLN A 175 10.15 25.76 3.91
C GLN A 175 9.00 24.81 3.57
N ARG A 176 9.36 23.53 3.41
CA ARG A 176 8.45 22.42 3.15
C ARG A 176 8.44 21.55 4.39
N GLU A 177 7.34 21.61 5.13
CA GLU A 177 7.22 20.97 6.42
C GLU A 177 5.96 20.11 6.45
N PHE A 178 6.10 18.86 6.86
CA PHE A 178 4.96 18.01 7.22
C PHE A 178 4.77 18.11 8.72
N ARG A 179 3.59 18.51 9.19
CA ARG A 179 3.31 18.62 10.62
C ARG A 179 2.03 17.88 10.97
N GLY A 180 2.09 17.04 12.00
CA GLY A 180 0.95 16.24 12.40
C GLY A 180 0.97 15.88 13.87
N HIS A 181 -0.18 15.37 14.29
CA HIS A 181 -0.38 14.72 15.57
C HIS A 181 -0.79 13.27 15.28
N VAL A 182 -0.22 12.31 16.00
CA VAL A 182 -0.53 10.88 15.85
C VAL A 182 -0.63 10.27 17.24
N ALA A 183 -1.57 9.35 17.45
CA ALA A 183 -1.66 8.56 18.67
C ALA A 183 -1.01 7.19 18.41
N GLY A 184 0.32 7.17 18.31
CA GLY A 184 1.10 5.99 17.96
C GLY A 184 2.34 6.32 17.13
N PRO A 185 2.98 5.32 16.52
CA PRO A 185 4.25 5.48 15.84
C PRO A 185 4.16 6.42 14.62
N VAL A 186 5.21 7.22 14.41
CA VAL A 186 5.28 8.14 13.28
C VAL A 186 5.35 7.34 11.99
N VAL A 187 4.40 7.60 11.09
CA VAL A 187 4.45 7.11 9.71
C VAL A 187 4.18 8.28 8.79
N LEU A 188 5.24 8.76 8.16
CA LEU A 188 5.12 9.69 7.04
C LEU A 188 5.65 9.00 5.79
N LEU A 189 4.78 8.82 4.81
CA LEU A 189 5.18 8.51 3.45
C LEU A 189 4.87 9.73 2.61
N ALA A 190 5.88 10.37 2.03
CA ALA A 190 5.69 11.51 1.16
C ALA A 190 6.38 11.30 -0.19
N ARG A 191 5.63 11.41 -1.28
CA ARG A 191 6.19 11.36 -2.63
C ARG A 191 6.86 12.69 -2.94
N LEU A 192 8.10 12.64 -3.40
CA LEU A 192 8.88 13.79 -3.85
C LEU A 192 8.82 13.89 -5.38
N GLY A 193 8.67 15.11 -5.92
CA GLY A 193 8.75 15.37 -7.35
C GLY A 193 10.19 15.71 -7.79
N GLY A 194 10.58 15.25 -8.98
CA GLY A 194 11.89 15.54 -9.58
C GLY A 194 13.00 14.56 -9.21
N ALA A 195 14.22 14.83 -9.67
CA ALA A 195 15.41 14.11 -9.25
C ALA A 195 15.88 14.65 -7.89
N ALA A 196 16.23 13.76 -6.96
CA ALA A 196 16.84 14.11 -5.66
C ALA A 196 18.30 14.54 -5.84
N THR A 197 18.53 15.58 -6.67
CA THR A 197 19.85 16.13 -6.96
C THR A 197 19.80 17.66 -6.80
N PRO A 198 20.52 18.23 -5.80
CA PRO A 198 21.28 17.53 -4.77
C PRO A 198 20.38 16.67 -3.84
N ALA A 199 20.99 15.76 -3.08
CA ALA A 199 20.25 14.92 -2.14
C ALA A 199 19.54 15.81 -1.10
N PRO A 200 18.25 15.57 -0.82
CA PRO A 200 17.49 16.40 0.09
C PRO A 200 18.00 16.22 1.52
N THR A 201 18.15 17.32 2.27
CA THR A 201 18.33 17.22 3.72
C THR A 201 16.98 17.09 4.41
N VAL A 202 16.96 16.31 5.49
CA VAL A 202 15.77 16.06 6.30
C VAL A 202 16.07 16.32 7.76
N THR A 203 15.17 17.03 8.41
CA THR A 203 15.12 17.15 9.87
C THR A 203 13.80 16.57 10.36
N VAL A 204 13.85 15.72 11.37
CA VAL A 204 12.64 15.19 12.03
C VAL A 204 12.64 15.64 13.48
N SER A 205 11.59 16.35 13.88
CA SER A 205 11.37 16.79 15.26
C SER A 205 10.11 16.15 15.83
N VAL A 206 10.16 15.78 17.10
CA VAL A 206 9.07 15.15 17.85
C VAL A 206 8.97 15.85 19.20
N ASP A 207 7.79 16.37 19.53
CA ASP A 207 7.53 17.19 20.72
C ASP A 207 8.51 18.35 20.92
N GLY A 208 8.97 18.92 19.80
CA GLY A 208 9.94 20.01 19.76
C GLY A 208 11.40 19.58 19.85
N GLU A 209 11.70 18.30 20.10
CA GLU A 209 13.05 17.75 20.13
C GLU A 209 13.45 17.20 18.76
N GLU A 210 14.68 17.49 18.32
CA GLU A 210 15.22 16.94 17.07
C GLU A 210 15.65 15.48 17.27
N ARG A 211 15.04 14.56 16.50
CA ARG A 211 15.30 13.11 16.55
C ARG A 211 16.12 12.63 15.36
N VAL A 212 15.96 13.28 14.21
CA VAL A 212 16.84 13.10 13.05
C VAL A 212 17.45 14.45 12.71
N SER A 213 18.78 14.53 12.80
CA SER A 213 19.51 15.75 12.49
C SER A 213 19.59 16.00 11.00
N GLU A 214 19.67 17.29 10.62
CA GLU A 214 19.79 17.72 9.23
C GLU A 214 20.94 17.01 8.50
N GLN A 215 20.59 15.99 7.69
CA GLN A 215 21.56 15.22 6.92
C GLN A 215 21.03 14.91 5.52
N PRO A 216 21.90 14.89 4.49
CA PRO A 216 21.49 14.50 3.14
C PRO A 216 21.06 13.02 3.11
N LEU A 217 19.87 12.75 2.57
CA LEU A 217 19.40 11.38 2.37
C LEU A 217 19.72 10.92 0.94
N ALA A 218 20.72 10.03 0.82
CA ALA A 218 20.99 9.35 -0.45
C ALA A 218 19.83 8.38 -0.77
N PRO A 219 19.32 8.35 -2.02
CA PRO A 219 18.28 7.41 -2.40
C PRO A 219 18.73 5.95 -2.26
N VAL A 220 18.00 5.15 -1.48
CA VAL A 220 18.18 3.70 -1.37
C VAL A 220 17.13 2.97 -2.21
N ARG A 221 17.43 1.76 -2.68
CA ARG A 221 16.41 0.91 -3.31
C ARG A 221 15.48 0.35 -2.24
N HIS A 222 14.21 0.18 -2.57
CA HIS A 222 13.27 -0.56 -1.72
C HIS A 222 13.77 -2.01 -1.53
N SER A 223 13.77 -2.47 -0.28
CA SER A 223 13.95 -3.86 0.12
C SER A 223 13.07 -4.15 1.34
N PRO A 224 12.65 -5.41 1.57
CA PRO A 224 11.92 -5.80 2.78
C PRO A 224 12.69 -5.46 4.06
N ASP A 225 13.99 -5.74 4.10
CA ASP A 225 14.86 -5.56 5.27
C ASP A 225 14.90 -4.09 5.76
N LEU A 226 14.78 -3.12 4.83
CA LEU A 226 14.77 -1.70 5.15
C LEU A 226 13.64 -1.32 6.12
N LEU A 227 12.49 -1.99 6.01
CA LEU A 227 11.33 -1.75 6.86
C LEU A 227 11.44 -2.52 8.18
N ASP A 228 12.07 -3.69 8.16
CA ASP A 228 12.27 -4.49 9.38
C ASP A 228 13.22 -3.76 10.35
N ASP A 229 14.33 -3.21 9.85
CA ASP A 229 15.27 -2.41 10.65
C ASP A 229 14.68 -1.12 11.19
N ALA A 230 13.75 -0.51 10.44
CA ALA A 230 13.12 0.75 10.81
C ALA A 230 12.04 0.57 11.88
N VAL A 231 11.33 -0.56 11.87
CA VAL A 231 10.25 -0.84 12.84
C VAL A 231 10.72 -1.63 14.04
N ALA A 232 11.84 -2.36 13.95
CA ALA A 232 12.45 -2.99 15.13
C ALA A 232 13.16 -1.98 16.06
N SER A 233 13.27 -0.72 15.62
CA SER A 233 13.92 0.35 16.37
C SER A 233 12.89 1.26 17.02
N ASP A 234 13.07 1.54 18.32
CA ASP A 234 12.33 2.58 19.03
C ASP A 234 12.75 4.01 18.58
N GLU A 235 13.70 4.12 17.66
CA GLU A 235 14.20 5.40 17.13
C GLU A 235 13.41 5.86 15.91
N VAL A 236 13.25 7.18 15.80
CA VAL A 236 12.71 7.78 14.58
C VAL A 236 13.78 7.79 13.49
N ARG A 237 13.47 7.20 12.34
CA ARG A 237 14.37 7.11 11.19
C ARG A 237 13.73 7.68 9.93
N ALA A 238 14.56 8.28 9.08
CA ALA A 238 14.16 8.83 7.81
C ALA A 238 14.96 8.20 6.67
N TYR A 239 14.26 7.80 5.62
CA TYR A 239 14.83 7.17 4.43
C TYR A 239 14.30 7.84 3.18
N LEU A 240 15.16 7.97 2.17
CA LEU A 240 14.74 8.33 0.82
C LEU A 240 14.73 7.08 -0.04
N VAL A 241 13.55 6.55 -0.34
CA VAL A 241 13.39 5.29 -1.06
C VAL A 241 13.09 5.54 -2.52
N ARG A 242 13.88 4.95 -3.41
CA ARG A 242 13.62 4.88 -4.85
C ARG A 242 12.86 3.58 -5.14
N THR A 243 11.63 3.73 -5.61
CA THR A 243 10.75 2.61 -5.96
C THR A 243 11.10 2.12 -7.37
N THR A 244 11.26 0.82 -7.56
CA THR A 244 11.87 0.22 -8.77
C THR A 244 10.90 -0.10 -9.88
N ARG A 245 9.59 0.13 -9.72
CA ARG A 245 8.64 -0.19 -10.78
C ARG A 245 8.82 0.81 -11.93
N GLU A 246 9.68 0.50 -12.88
CA GLU A 246 9.49 0.92 -14.25
C GLU A 246 8.30 0.10 -14.75
N LEU A 247 7.19 0.76 -15.08
CA LEU A 247 6.16 0.07 -15.85
C LEU A 247 6.84 -0.36 -17.17
N PRO A 248 6.75 -1.63 -17.60
CA PRO A 248 7.07 -1.96 -18.97
C PRO A 248 6.20 -1.05 -19.86
N GLY A 249 6.84 -0.07 -20.51
CA GLY A 249 6.22 0.83 -21.48
C GLY A 249 4.89 1.48 -21.07
N VAL A 250 4.84 2.30 -20.01
CA VAL A 250 3.72 3.27 -19.83
C VAL A 250 4.05 4.63 -20.47
N ALA A 251 4.81 4.57 -21.56
CA ALA A 251 4.97 5.65 -22.53
C ALA A 251 4.42 5.29 -23.92
N GLU A 252 3.62 4.24 -24.06
CA GLU A 252 2.62 4.22 -25.12
C GLU A 252 1.29 4.60 -24.50
N ARG A 253 0.73 5.75 -24.93
CA ARG A 253 -0.72 5.86 -24.99
C ARG A 253 -1.19 4.54 -25.59
N GLN A 254 -1.98 3.75 -24.87
CA GLN A 254 -2.65 2.62 -25.48
C GLN A 254 -3.51 3.18 -26.61
N THR A 255 -2.96 3.22 -27.81
CA THR A 255 -3.69 3.43 -29.05
C THR A 255 -4.57 2.20 -29.15
N THR A 256 -5.79 2.35 -28.67
CA THR A 256 -6.82 1.33 -28.89
C THR A 256 -6.94 1.21 -30.41
N SER A 257 -6.62 0.05 -30.97
CA SER A 257 -6.86 -0.20 -32.39
C SER A 257 -8.35 0.01 -32.70
N GLY A 258 -8.68 0.37 -33.94
CA GLY A 258 -10.08 0.59 -34.34
C GLY A 258 -11.00 -0.59 -33.96
N GLU A 259 -10.51 -1.82 -34.17
CA GLU A 259 -11.23 -3.06 -33.81
C GLU A 259 -11.49 -3.19 -32.30
N ARG A 260 -10.53 -2.82 -31.45
CA ARG A 260 -10.70 -2.87 -30.00
C ARG A 260 -11.67 -1.80 -29.51
N LEU A 261 -11.74 -0.65 -30.19
CA LEU A 261 -12.71 0.41 -29.91
C LEU A 261 -14.12 -0.02 -30.32
N GLU A 262 -14.27 -0.70 -31.46
CA GLU A 262 -15.55 -1.27 -31.89
C GLU A 262 -16.03 -2.36 -30.93
N ALA A 263 -15.15 -3.25 -30.46
CA ALA A 263 -15.50 -4.25 -29.45
C ALA A 263 -16.00 -3.61 -28.15
N LEU A 264 -15.34 -2.53 -27.70
CA LEU A 264 -15.76 -1.78 -26.51
C LEU A 264 -17.09 -1.04 -26.69
N ARG A 265 -17.37 -0.52 -27.89
CA ARG A 265 -18.68 0.07 -28.26
C ARG A 265 -19.78 -0.98 -28.31
N ALA A 266 -19.52 -2.12 -28.94
CA ALA A 266 -20.46 -3.25 -29.00
C ALA A 266 -20.82 -3.77 -27.60
N LEU A 267 -19.88 -3.71 -26.66
CA LEU A 267 -20.08 -4.06 -25.25
C LEU A 267 -20.62 -2.91 -24.39
N GLY A 268 -20.87 -1.72 -24.95
CA GLY A 268 -21.48 -0.58 -24.26
C GLY A 268 -20.57 0.18 -23.28
N TYR A 269 -19.26 -0.10 -23.29
CA TYR A 269 -18.29 0.56 -22.40
C TYR A 269 -17.86 1.95 -22.90
N VAL A 270 -18.04 2.21 -24.19
CA VAL A 270 -17.72 3.48 -24.85
C VAL A 270 -18.94 3.91 -25.65
N ARG A 271 -19.41 5.15 -25.43
CA ARG A 271 -20.50 5.75 -26.22
C ARG A 271 -19.95 6.36 -27.51
#